data_AF-D1J9Q9-F1
#
_entry.id   AF-D1J9Q9-F1
#
_cell.length_a   1.000
_cell.length_b   1.000
_cell.length_c   1.000
_cell.angle_alpha   90.00
_cell.angle_beta   90.00
_cell.angle_gamma   90.00
#
_symmetry.space_group_name_H-M   'P 1'
#
loop_
_entity.id
_entity.type
_entity.pdbx_description
1 polymer ?
#
loop_
_entity_poly.entity_id
_entity_poly.type
_entity_poly.pdbx_seq_one_letter_code
_entity_poly.pdbx_strand_id
1 'polypeptide(L)'
;MQGKNDESMIRQKFQALEWVLDERLRRLVAAAEAEAIGYGGPSMVSRATGVSRRGIRIGTEELKEKLVVPTVGGKKRIRREGGGRKKMIGVPR
;
A
#
# COMPACT_ATOMS: atom_id res chain seq x y z
N MET A 1 -18.72 -20.76 1.26
CA MET A 1 -18.08 -20.86 2.60
C MET A 1 -16.54 -20.65 2.59
N GLN A 2 -15.88 -20.45 1.45
CA GLN A 2 -14.40 -20.33 1.37
C GLN A 2 -13.83 -19.04 2.00
N GLY A 3 -14.48 -17.89 1.80
CA GLY A 3 -13.88 -16.58 2.17
C GLY A 3 -13.53 -16.34 3.65
N LYS A 4 -14.07 -17.12 4.60
CA LYS A 4 -13.70 -16.99 6.03
C LYS A 4 -12.33 -17.60 6.35
N ASN A 5 -11.92 -18.64 5.62
CA ASN A 5 -10.58 -19.23 5.77
C ASN A 5 -9.51 -18.36 5.10
N ASP A 6 -9.85 -17.72 3.99
CA ASP A 6 -8.90 -16.86 3.28
C ASP A 6 -8.57 -15.60 4.11
N GLU A 7 -9.59 -14.96 4.71
CA GLU A 7 -9.37 -13.80 5.58
C GLU A 7 -8.50 -14.13 6.81
N SER A 8 -8.68 -15.30 7.42
CA SER A 8 -7.91 -15.70 8.61
C SER A 8 -6.46 -16.04 8.26
N MET A 9 -6.22 -16.71 7.13
CA MET A 9 -4.86 -17.01 6.64
C MET A 9 -4.09 -15.74 6.29
N ILE A 10 -4.73 -14.79 5.61
CA ILE A 10 -4.13 -13.49 5.30
C ILE A 10 -3.74 -12.76 6.58
N ARG A 11 -4.64 -12.73 7.57
CA ARG A 11 -4.36 -12.07 8.84
C ARG A 11 -3.17 -12.68 9.57
N GLN A 12 -3.06 -14.01 9.60
CA GLN A 12 -1.92 -14.70 10.23
C GLN A 12 -0.60 -14.37 9.54
N LYS A 13 -0.55 -14.37 8.20
CA LYS A 13 0.65 -13.98 7.45
C LYS A 13 1.10 -12.56 7.79
N PHE A 14 0.16 -11.61 7.86
CA PHE A 14 0.47 -10.21 8.17
C PHE A 14 0.95 -10.02 9.61
N GLN A 15 0.35 -10.72 10.58
CA GLN A 15 0.81 -10.69 11.97
C GLN A 15 2.21 -11.29 12.13
N ALA A 16 2.50 -12.41 11.45
CA ALA A 16 3.82 -13.03 11.48
C ALA A 16 4.92 -12.12 10.91
N LEU A 17 4.56 -11.21 10.00
CA LEU A 17 5.47 -10.26 9.36
C LEU A 17 5.40 -8.85 9.95
N GLU A 18 4.61 -8.63 11.02
CA GLU A 18 4.36 -7.29 11.57
C GLU A 18 5.64 -6.59 12.04
N TRP A 19 6.64 -7.35 12.49
CA TRP A 19 7.94 -6.83 12.93
C TRP A 19 8.83 -6.29 11.81
N VAL A 20 8.57 -6.64 10.54
CA VAL A 20 9.41 -6.27 9.38
C VAL A 20 8.65 -5.47 8.33
N LEU A 21 7.32 -5.50 8.34
CA LEU A 21 6.50 -4.78 7.37
C LEU A 21 6.43 -3.28 7.70
N ASP A 22 7.13 -2.47 6.90
CA ASP A 22 6.86 -1.03 6.82
C ASP A 22 5.52 -0.74 6.10
N GLU A 23 5.03 0.50 6.17
CA GLU A 23 3.76 0.92 5.56
C GLU A 23 3.69 0.66 4.05
N ARG A 24 4.83 0.72 3.34
CA ARG A 24 4.90 0.49 1.90
C ARG A 24 4.87 -1.00 1.59
N LEU A 25 5.65 -1.79 2.30
CA LEU A 25 5.74 -3.23 2.14
C LEU A 25 4.41 -3.89 2.51
N ARG A 26 3.76 -3.41 3.59
CA ARG A 26 2.42 -3.83 4.00
C ARG A 26 1.40 -3.62 2.87
N ARG A 27 1.50 -2.48 2.15
CA ARG A 27 0.66 -2.17 0.98
C ARG A 27 0.93 -3.08 -0.22
N LEU A 28 2.21 -3.37 -0.51
CA LEU A 28 2.60 -4.20 -1.65
C LEU A 28 2.20 -5.67 -1.43
N VAL A 29 2.40 -6.21 -0.23
CA VAL A 29 1.96 -7.57 0.12
C VAL A 29 0.44 -7.65 0.05
N ALA A 30 -0.29 -6.64 0.54
CA ALA A 30 -1.74 -6.61 0.47
C ALA A 30 -2.26 -6.56 -0.98
N ALA A 31 -1.57 -5.82 -1.84
CA ALA A 31 -1.86 -5.78 -3.27
C ALA A 31 -1.62 -7.13 -3.95
N ALA A 32 -0.53 -7.81 -3.64
CA ALA A 32 -0.22 -9.13 -4.19
C ALA A 32 -1.25 -10.19 -3.77
N GLU A 33 -1.62 -10.23 -2.49
CA GLU A 33 -2.67 -11.14 -1.99
C GLU A 33 -4.03 -10.81 -2.63
N ALA A 34 -4.34 -9.53 -2.82
CA ALA A 34 -5.57 -9.11 -3.48
C ALA A 34 -5.63 -9.54 -4.96
N GLU A 35 -4.51 -9.47 -5.69
CA GLU A 35 -4.42 -9.97 -7.07
C GLU A 35 -4.54 -11.50 -7.13
N ALA A 36 -3.92 -12.21 -6.19
CA ALA A 36 -3.98 -13.67 -6.13
C ALA A 36 -5.41 -14.20 -5.91
N ILE A 37 -6.22 -13.49 -5.10
CA ILE A 37 -7.63 -13.82 -4.86
C ILE A 37 -8.53 -13.41 -6.05
N GLY A 38 -8.18 -12.34 -6.75
CA GLY A 38 -8.97 -11.83 -7.88
C GLY A 38 -10.22 -11.07 -7.44
N TYR A 39 -11.40 -11.47 -7.92
CA TYR A 39 -12.63 -10.71 -7.71
C TYR A 39 -13.03 -10.66 -6.23
N GLY A 40 -13.19 -9.44 -5.69
CA GLY A 40 -13.47 -9.23 -4.27
C GLY A 40 -12.23 -9.31 -3.35
N GLY A 41 -11.06 -9.68 -3.87
CA GLY A 41 -9.79 -9.74 -3.14
C GLY A 41 -9.43 -8.46 -2.39
N PRO A 42 -9.46 -7.27 -3.04
CA PRO A 42 -9.14 -6.01 -2.36
C PRO A 42 -10.05 -5.71 -1.16
N SER A 43 -11.32 -6.10 -1.20
CA SER A 43 -12.26 -5.92 -0.08
C SER A 43 -11.98 -6.90 1.05
N MET A 44 -11.67 -8.15 0.70
CA MET A 44 -11.35 -9.22 1.65
C MET A 44 -10.04 -8.93 2.39
N VAL A 45 -8.97 -8.62 1.66
CA VAL A 45 -7.66 -8.25 2.21
C VAL A 45 -7.76 -7.00 3.08
N SER A 46 -8.54 -6.00 2.67
CA SER A 46 -8.73 -4.78 3.46
C SER A 46 -9.35 -5.09 4.83
N ARG A 47 -10.33 -6.00 4.89
CA ARG A 47 -10.92 -6.44 6.17
C ARG A 47 -9.94 -7.23 7.02
N ALA A 48 -9.15 -8.11 6.40
CA ALA A 48 -8.22 -8.99 7.10
C ALA A 48 -6.98 -8.25 7.66
N THR A 49 -6.47 -7.25 6.93
CA THR A 49 -5.18 -6.60 7.21
C THR A 49 -5.32 -5.17 7.75
N GLY A 50 -6.49 -4.55 7.61
CA GLY A 50 -6.71 -3.14 7.94
C GLY A 50 -6.11 -2.15 6.93
N VAL A 51 -5.47 -2.63 5.86
CA VAL A 51 -4.95 -1.76 4.80
C VAL A 51 -6.12 -1.17 4.02
N SER A 52 -6.10 0.15 3.80
CA SER A 52 -7.15 0.81 3.04
C SER A 52 -7.23 0.28 1.60
N ARG A 53 -8.44 0.16 1.06
CA ARG A 53 -8.66 -0.21 -0.36
C ARG A 53 -7.88 0.67 -1.33
N ARG A 54 -7.75 1.97 -1.01
CA ARG A 54 -6.92 2.92 -1.76
C ARG A 54 -5.45 2.53 -1.72
N GLY A 55 -4.93 2.18 -0.54
CA GLY A 55 -3.58 1.65 -0.38
C GLY A 55 -3.36 0.41 -1.24
N ILE A 56 -4.24 -0.59 -1.14
CA ILE A 56 -4.16 -1.82 -1.93
C ILE A 56 -4.08 -1.49 -3.43
N ARG A 57 -4.96 -0.62 -3.93
CA ARG A 57 -4.93 -0.20 -5.35
C ARG A 57 -3.62 0.47 -5.76
N ILE A 58 -3.10 1.38 -4.93
CA ILE A 58 -1.79 2.02 -5.19
C ILE A 58 -0.69 0.97 -5.20
N GLY A 59 -0.73 -0.01 -4.29
CA GLY A 59 0.22 -1.13 -4.27
C GLY A 59 0.13 -1.98 -5.54
N THR A 60 -1.08 -2.21 -6.06
CA THR A 60 -1.31 -2.93 -7.32
C THR A 60 -0.74 -2.16 -8.51
N GLU A 61 -0.97 -0.85 -8.56
CA GLU A 61 -0.36 0.04 -9.56
C GLU A 61 1.18 0.01 -9.45
N GLU A 62 1.75 0.07 -8.23
CA GLU A 62 3.20 -0.03 -8.01
C GLU A 62 3.79 -1.38 -8.45
N LEU A 63 3.08 -2.49 -8.20
CA LEU A 63 3.50 -3.83 -8.65
C LEU A 63 3.51 -3.93 -10.18
N LYS A 64 2.47 -3.38 -10.83
CA LYS A 64 2.39 -3.31 -12.30
C LYS A 64 3.44 -2.39 -12.89
N GLU A 65 3.68 -1.22 -12.30
CA GLU A 65 4.75 -0.31 -12.74
C GLU A 65 6.12 -0.98 -12.64
N LYS A 66 6.41 -1.73 -11.57
CA LYS A 66 7.68 -2.47 -11.44
C LYS A 66 7.87 -3.56 -12.48
N LEU A 67 6.79 -4.15 -13.01
CA LEU A 67 6.87 -5.09 -14.13
C LEU A 67 7.22 -4.39 -15.45
N VAL A 68 6.97 -3.08 -15.56
CA VAL A 68 7.20 -2.28 -16.79
C VAL A 68 8.58 -1.60 -16.80
N VAL A 69 9.24 -1.41 -15.65
CA VAL A 69 10.59 -0.84 -15.58
C VAL A 69 11.61 -1.87 -15.08
N PRO A 70 12.51 -2.38 -15.95
CA PRO A 70 13.67 -3.10 -15.47
C PRO A 70 14.56 -2.12 -14.69
N THR A 71 14.93 -2.56 -13.49
CA THR A 71 15.83 -1.91 -12.56
C THR A 71 17.09 -1.38 -13.24
N VAL A 72 17.21 -0.04 -13.37
CA VAL A 72 18.51 0.61 -13.41
C VAL A 72 18.49 1.81 -12.47
N GLY A 73 19.09 1.63 -11.28
CA GLY A 73 19.87 2.67 -10.60
C GLY A 73 19.16 3.86 -9.94
N GLY A 74 17.83 3.95 -9.91
CA GLY A 74 17.16 5.11 -9.31
C GLY A 74 16.63 4.86 -7.91
N LYS A 75 17.31 5.33 -6.85
CA LYS A 75 16.65 5.62 -5.56
C LYS A 75 15.48 6.58 -5.84
N LYS A 76 14.27 6.05 -6.03
CA LYS A 76 13.04 6.83 -6.28
C LYS A 76 12.84 7.72 -5.05
N ARG A 77 13.21 9.01 -5.13
CA ARG A 77 12.99 9.99 -4.05
C ARG A 77 11.49 9.98 -3.73
N ILE A 78 11.16 9.46 -2.55
CA ILE A 78 9.78 9.22 -2.08
C ILE A 78 9.07 10.55 -1.74
N ARG A 79 9.81 11.66 -1.59
CA ARG A 79 9.27 12.95 -1.15
C ARG A 79 9.04 13.89 -2.33
N ARG A 80 7.78 14.29 -2.55
CA ARG A 80 7.46 15.58 -3.18
C ARG A 80 7.96 16.71 -2.27
N GLU A 81 8.59 17.74 -2.82
CA GLU A 81 8.93 18.93 -2.04
C GLU A 81 7.71 19.40 -1.25
N GLY A 82 7.92 19.64 0.05
CA GLY A 82 6.84 20.07 0.93
C GLY A 82 6.36 21.44 0.47
N GLY A 83 5.05 21.60 0.28
CA GLY A 83 4.43 22.88 -0.04
C GLY A 83 4.77 23.88 1.06
N GLY A 84 5.69 24.81 0.75
CA GLY A 84 6.17 25.80 1.70
C GLY A 84 5.02 26.53 2.40
N ARG A 85 5.26 26.93 3.66
CA ARG A 85 4.30 27.71 4.45
C ARG A 85 3.93 28.98 3.68
N LYS A 86 2.64 29.22 3.39
CA LYS A 86 2.18 30.49 2.81
C LYS A 86 2.72 31.63 3.68
N LYS A 87 3.47 32.57 3.10
CA LYS A 87 3.91 33.77 3.81
C LYS A 87 2.69 34.58 4.21
N MET A 88 2.59 34.90 5.49
CA MET A 88 1.63 35.88 6.02
C MET A 88 2.05 37.24 5.46
N ILE A 89 1.26 37.79 4.53
CA ILE A 89 1.41 39.20 4.15
C ILE A 89 1.07 40.00 5.42
N GLY A 90 2.06 40.73 5.93
CA GLY A 90 1.92 41.56 7.11
C GLY A 90 0.85 42.62 6.86
N VAL A 91 -0.09 42.72 7.79
CA VAL A 91 -1.08 43.80 7.85
C VAL A 91 -0.32 45.08 8.26
N PRO A 92 -0.33 46.17 7.47
CA PRO A 92 0.20 47.44 7.94
C PRO A 92 -0.72 48.03 9.01
N ARG A 93 -0.10 48.63 10.04
CA ARG A 93 -0.77 49.35 11.11
C ARG A 93 -1.38 50.65 10.62
#